data_AF-A0A1M4SVT9-F1
#
_entry.id   AF-A0A1M4SVT9-F1
#
_cell.length_a   1.000
_cell.length_b   1.000
_cell.length_c   1.000
_cell.angle_alpha   90.00
_cell.angle_beta   90.00
_cell.angle_gamma   90.00
#
_symmetry.space_group_name_H-M   'P 1'
#
loop_
_entity.id
_entity.type
_entity.pdbx_description
1 polymer ?
#
loop_
_entity_poly.entity_id
_entity_poly.type
_entity_poly.pdbx_seq_one_letter_code
_entity_poly.pdbx_strand_id
1 'polypeptide(L)' 'MNQGALVDPAGKFRIYLGVAAGVGKTVAMLDEGRSGLKRGADVVMGFVETHQRTNVAARL' A
#
# COMPACT_ATOMS: atom_id res chain seq x y z
N MET A 1 -35.76 20.99 3.08
CA MET A 1 -35.36 19.71 2.48
C MET A 1 -33.87 19.82 2.15
N ASN A 2 -32.98 19.38 3.05
CA ASN A 2 -31.53 19.47 2.84
C ASN A 2 -30.94 18.11 3.22
N GLN A 3 -30.87 17.22 2.23
CA GLN A 3 -30.26 15.91 2.38
C GLN A 3 -28.74 16.11 2.31
N GLY A 4 -28.08 16.18 3.46
CA GLY A 4 -26.63 16.13 3.54
C GLY A 4 -26.17 14.80 2.94
N ALA A 5 -25.45 14.86 1.82
CA ALA A 5 -24.91 13.68 1.17
C ALA A 5 -24.05 12.91 2.18
N LEU A 6 -24.50 11.72 2.56
CA LEU A 6 -23.71 10.80 3.36
C LEU A 6 -22.51 10.42 2.51
N VAL A 7 -21.32 10.85 2.94
CA VAL A 7 -20.07 10.36 2.35
C VAL A 7 -19.98 8.89 2.73
N ASP A 8 -20.04 8.00 1.75
CA ASP A 8 -19.75 6.60 2.00
C ASP A 8 -18.38 6.50 2.70
N PRO A 9 -18.26 5.74 3.80
CA PRO A 9 -17.01 5.65 4.52
C PRO A 9 -15.90 5.22 3.57
N ALA A 10 -14.94 6.12 3.36
CA ALA A 10 -13.82 5.88 2.48
C ALA A 10 -13.08 4.60 2.91
N GLY A 11 -12.52 3.89 1.93
CA GLY A 11 -11.67 2.73 2.20
C GLY A 11 -10.55 3.04 3.21
N LYS A 12 -9.92 2.00 3.75
CA LYS A 12 -8.86 2.16 4.75
C LYS A 12 -7.58 2.68 4.08
N PHE A 13 -7.14 3.88 4.44
CA PHE A 13 -5.82 4.38 4.07
C PHE A 13 -4.78 4.00 5.12
N ARG A 14 -3.66 3.40 4.69
CA ARG A 14 -2.59 2.92 5.57
C ARG A 14 -1.27 3.58 5.21
N ILE A 15 -0.57 4.12 6.21
CA ILE A 15 0.75 4.74 6.06
C ILE A 15 1.77 3.89 6.82
N TYR A 16 2.84 3.48 6.14
CA TYR A 16 3.99 2.81 6.76
C TYR A 16 5.08 3.84 7.06
N LEU A 17 5.22 4.24 8.33
CA LEU A 17 6.24 5.18 8.78
C LEU A 17 7.43 4.43 9.41
N GLY A 18 8.64 4.94 9.23
CA GLY A 18 9.84 4.34 9.79
C GLY A 18 11.01 5.30 9.75
N VAL A 19 11.79 5.30 10.83
CA VAL A 19 12.75 6.36 11.21
C VAL A 19 14.14 6.23 10.58
N ALA A 20 14.39 5.22 9.75
CA ALA A 20 15.67 5.06 9.06
C ALA A 20 15.51 4.54 7.62
N ALA A 21 16.59 4.66 6.84
CA ALA A 21 16.68 4.07 5.51
C ALA A 21 16.74 2.54 5.61
N GLY A 22 16.01 1.84 4.73
CA GLY A 22 16.04 0.38 4.70
C GLY A 22 15.22 -0.33 5.77
N VAL A 23 14.50 0.38 6.65
CA VAL A 23 13.63 -0.20 7.70
C VAL A 23 12.42 -0.99 7.19
N GLY A 24 12.32 -1.22 5.89
CA GLY A 24 11.34 -2.15 5.32
C GLY A 24 9.96 -1.57 4.99
N LYS A 25 9.75 -0.25 5.01
CA LYS A 25 8.45 0.38 4.65
C LYS A 25 7.88 -0.14 3.33
N THR A 26 8.68 -0.10 2.26
CA THR A 26 8.28 -0.58 0.93
C THR A 26 8.03 -2.10 0.92
N VAL A 27 8.86 -2.87 1.62
CA VAL A 27 8.71 -4.33 1.70
C VAL A 27 7.41 -4.71 2.40
N ALA A 28 7.10 -4.06 3.53
CA ALA A 28 5.86 -4.28 4.27
C ALA A 28 4.62 -3.94 3.43
N MET A 29 4.65 -2.83 2.68
CA MET A 29 3.59 -2.45 1.74
C MET A 29 3.38 -3.52 0.65
N LEU A 30 4.47 -4.02 0.03
CA LEU A 30 4.39 -5.05 -1.01
C LEU A 30 3.88 -6.39 -0.47
N ASP A 31 4.34 -6.80 0.71
CA ASP A 31 3.92 -8.04 1.36
C ASP A 31 2.43 -7.99 1.74
N GLU A 32 1.92 -6.83 2.17
CA GLU A 32 0.49 -6.64 2.40
C GLU A 32 -0.32 -6.72 1.10
N GLY A 33 0.12 -6.04 0.03
CA GLY A 33 -0.54 -6.10 -1.27
C GLY A 33 -0.65 -7.53 -1.80
N ARG A 34 0.45 -8.30 -1.71
CA ARG A 34 0.46 -9.74 -2.05
C ARG A 34 -0.49 -10.56 -1.17
N SER A 35 -0.55 -10.24 0.12
CA SER A 35 -1.46 -10.91 1.06
C SER A 35 -2.93 -10.62 0.72
N GLY A 36 -3.25 -9.39 0.32
CA GLY A 36 -4.57 -9.00 -0.18
C GLY A 36 -4.93 -9.72 -1.48
N LEU A 37 -4.02 -9.74 -2.44
CA LEU A 37 -4.19 -10.44 -3.72
C LEU A 37 -4.46 -11.94 -3.50
N LYS A 38 -3.70 -12.60 -2.61
CA LYS A 38 -3.92 -14.00 -2.24
C LYS A 38 -5.28 -14.28 -1.59
N ARG A 39 -5.90 -13.26 -0.97
CA ARG A 39 -7.26 -13.33 -0.41
C ARG A 39 -8.35 -12.97 -1.42
N GLY A 40 -8.00 -12.69 -2.68
CA GLY A 40 -8.95 -12.34 -3.74
C GLY A 40 -9.28 -10.85 -3.82
N ALA A 41 -8.53 -9.97 -3.15
CA ALA A 41 -8.66 -8.54 -3.39
C ALA A 41 -8.07 -8.16 -4.74
N ASP A 42 -8.72 -7.22 -5.45
CA ASP A 42 -8.13 -6.55 -6.61
C ASP A 42 -7.10 -5.53 -6.13
N VAL A 43 -5.84 -5.72 -6.50
CA VAL A 43 -4.70 -4.96 -5.98
C VAL A 43 -3.94 -4.32 -7.13
N VAL A 44 -3.80 -3.00 -7.07
CA VAL A 44 -3.05 -2.21 -8.04
C VAL A 44 -1.91 -1.47 -7.33
N MET A 45 -0.74 -1.41 -7.97
CA MET A 45 0.37 -0.56 -7.55
C MET A 45 0.40 0.69 -8.44
N GLY A 46 0.16 1.87 -7.86
CA GLY A 46 0.21 3.13 -8.60
C GLY A 46 1.63 3.67 -8.81
N PHE A 47 2.49 3.54 -7.79
CA PHE A 47 3.88 4.00 -7.85
C PHE A 47 4.75 3.23 -6.86
N VAL A 48 5.93 2.81 -7.28
CA VAL A 48 6.95 2.23 -6.40
C VAL A 48 8.33 2.72 -6.82
N GLU A 49 9.06 3.31 -5.88
CA GLU A 49 10.48 3.63 -6.04
C GLU A 49 11.35 2.61 -5.31
N THR A 50 12.26 1.96 -6.02
CA THR A 50 13.14 0.92 -5.45
C THR A 50 14.40 1.49 -4.79
N HIS A 51 14.75 2.76 -5.07
CA HIS A 51 16.02 3.40 -4.70
C HIS A 51 17.23 2.49 -5.02
N GLN A 52 17.23 1.87 -6.20
CA GLN A 52 18.28 0.94 -6.68
C GLN A 52 18.49 -0.31 -5.81
N ARG A 53 17.58 -0.61 -4.87
CA ARG A 53 17.65 -1.81 -4.05
C ARG A 53 17.11 -3.00 -4.84
N THR A 54 18.03 -3.86 -5.28
CA THR A 54 17.74 -5.06 -6.08
C THR A 54 16.74 -6.00 -5.39
N ASN A 55 16.80 -6.11 -4.06
CA ASN A 55 15.87 -6.93 -3.28
C ASN A 55 14.43 -6.39 -3.25
N VAL A 56 14.22 -5.09 -3.48
CA VAL A 56 12.88 -4.48 -3.62
C VAL A 56 12.40 -4.63 -5.06
N ALA A 57 13.29 -4.43 -6.04
CA ALA A 57 12.96 -4.65 -7.46
C ALA A 57 12.51 -6.09 -7.74
N ALA A 58 13.16 -7.09 -7.12
CA ALA A 58 12.76 -8.50 -7.22
C ALA A 58 11.41 -8.82 -6.53
N ARG A 59 10.79 -7.86 -5.84
CA ARG A 59 9.49 -8.01 -5.17
C ARG A 59 8.34 -7.33 -5.93
N LEU A 60 8.64 -6.57 -6.97
CA LEU A 60 7.64 -6.13 -7.94
C LEU A 60 7.26 -7.32 -8.83
#